data_AF-A0A8X7S422-F1
#
_entry.id   AF-A0A8X7S422-F1
#
_cell.length_a   1.000
_cell.length_b   1.000
_cell.length_c   1.000
_cell.angle_alpha   90.00
_cell.angle_beta   90.00
_cell.angle_gamma   90.00
#
_symmetry.space_group_name_H-M   'P 1'
#
loop_
_entity.id
_entity.type
_entity.pdbx_description
1 polymer ?
#
loop_
_entity_poly.entity_id
_entity_poly.type
_entity_poly.pdbx_seq_one_letter_code
_entity_poly.pdbx_strand_id
1 'polypeptide(L)'
;MENRYEEPSTFYPTPKPVQTKEEEKQVEEDARLLARRLSNATAFPMVLKAALELGIIDTIATAGVGLWLSPSEITLRLSTKPRNPQAPVLVDRMLRLLASYSVLKCRTDTVVVEDNDQTKQMGSVYAAEPVCKFLLSNAGGSGSFASLIMLNLSDVNIKTWRQLKDVILDGSDAFSSAHGMKLFEYLQADEPYRKMFSQAMSESSTMVMEKFLELYEGFKDVKTLVAVGEDLVTH
;
A
#
# COMPACT_ATOMS: atom_id res chain seq x y z
N MET A 1 -54.39 2.15 30.81
CA MET A 1 -53.46 1.05 30.51
C MET A 1 -52.14 1.69 30.11
N GLU A 2 -51.22 1.81 31.06
CA GLU A 2 -49.86 2.29 30.81
C GLU A 2 -49.04 1.15 30.21
N ASN A 3 -48.55 1.34 28.98
CA ASN A 3 -47.58 0.43 28.38
C ASN A 3 -46.20 0.77 28.94
N ARG A 4 -45.70 -0.08 29.85
CA ARG A 4 -44.28 -0.10 30.21
C ARG A 4 -43.49 -0.65 29.03
N TYR A 5 -42.61 0.16 28.47
CA TYR A 5 -41.54 -0.32 27.62
C TYR A 5 -40.46 -0.94 28.51
N GLU A 6 -40.25 -2.25 28.39
CA GLU A 6 -39.05 -2.89 28.93
C GLU A 6 -37.87 -2.58 27.99
N GLU A 7 -36.78 -2.01 28.54
CA GLU A 7 -35.55 -1.79 27.81
C GLU A 7 -34.87 -3.12 27.44
N PRO A 8 -34.23 -3.24 26.26
CA PRO A 8 -33.52 -4.45 25.90
C PRO A 8 -32.24 -4.58 26.73
N SER A 9 -32.08 -5.72 27.41
CA SER A 9 -30.85 -6.13 28.09
C SER A 9 -29.66 -6.06 27.12
N THR A 10 -28.76 -5.12 27.38
CA THR A 10 -27.51 -4.94 26.64
C THR A 10 -26.55 -6.08 27.01
N PHE A 11 -26.44 -7.07 26.11
CA PHE A 11 -25.40 -8.10 26.15
C PHE A 11 -24.06 -7.53 25.64
N TYR A 12 -23.60 -6.42 26.23
CA TYR A 12 -22.23 -5.97 26.06
C TYR A 12 -21.44 -6.47 27.27
N PRO A 13 -20.37 -7.27 27.09
CA PRO A 13 -19.45 -7.54 28.17
C PRO A 13 -18.92 -6.20 28.67
N THR A 14 -19.24 -5.84 29.90
CA THR A 14 -18.61 -4.71 30.57
C THR A 14 -17.09 -4.94 30.55
N PRO A 15 -16.28 -3.93 30.15
CA PRO A 15 -14.83 -4.04 30.24
C PRO A 15 -14.48 -4.39 31.68
N LYS A 16 -13.74 -5.48 31.89
CA LYS A 16 -13.25 -5.82 33.23
C LYS A 16 -12.46 -4.63 33.78
N PRO A 17 -12.66 -4.22 35.04
CA PRO A 17 -11.84 -3.17 35.64
C PRO A 17 -10.38 -3.61 35.57
N VAL A 18 -9.49 -2.73 35.12
CA VAL A 18 -8.03 -2.95 35.16
C VAL A 18 -7.66 -3.12 36.64
N GLN A 19 -7.07 -4.26 37.01
CA GLN A 19 -6.96 -4.66 38.42
C GLN A 19 -5.53 -4.55 38.96
N THR A 20 -4.53 -4.16 38.16
CA THR A 20 -3.16 -3.95 38.66
C THR A 20 -2.45 -2.72 38.06
N LYS A 21 -1.63 -2.05 38.88
CA LYS A 21 -0.78 -0.90 38.48
C LYS A 21 0.19 -1.20 37.33
N GLU A 22 0.46 -2.48 37.06
CA GLU A 22 1.36 -2.93 36.01
C GLU A 22 0.63 -3.02 34.66
N GLU A 23 -0.64 -3.46 34.66
CA GLU A 23 -1.51 -3.42 33.48
C GLU A 23 -1.81 -1.98 33.04
N GLU A 24 -2.06 -1.05 33.97
CA GLU A 24 -2.26 0.37 33.66
C GLU A 24 -1.04 0.99 32.96
N LYS A 25 0.17 0.68 33.46
CA LYS A 25 1.42 1.14 32.84
C LYS A 25 1.63 0.55 31.45
N GLN A 26 1.29 -0.72 31.26
CA GLN A 26 1.41 -1.37 29.95
C GLN A 26 0.47 -0.71 28.93
N VAL A 27 -0.78 -0.41 29.32
CA VAL A 27 -1.73 0.32 28.46
C VAL A 27 -1.22 1.71 28.08
N GLU A 28 -0.64 2.44 29.03
CA GLU A 28 -0.07 3.77 28.75
C GLU A 28 1.10 3.71 27.77
N GLU A 29 2.02 2.75 27.95
CA GLU A 29 3.15 2.57 27.04
C GLU A 29 2.71 2.12 25.64
N ASP A 30 1.71 1.23 25.52
CA ASP A 30 1.15 0.84 24.23
C ASP A 30 0.47 2.03 23.52
N ALA A 31 -0.26 2.87 24.25
CA ALA A 31 -0.85 4.10 23.72
C ALA A 31 0.23 5.08 23.24
N ARG A 32 1.31 5.25 23.99
CA ARG A 32 2.46 6.07 23.60
C ARG A 32 3.14 5.54 22.34
N LEU A 33 3.32 4.23 22.24
CA LEU A 33 3.88 3.59 21.05
C LEU A 33 2.98 3.78 19.83
N LEU A 34 1.66 3.66 20.00
CA LEU A 34 0.70 3.93 18.94
C LEU A 34 0.76 5.39 18.47
N ALA A 35 0.75 6.35 19.40
CA ALA A 35 0.88 7.77 19.07
C ALA A 35 2.15 8.04 18.23
N ARG A 36 3.28 7.42 18.60
CA ARG A 36 4.54 7.52 17.85
C ARG A 36 4.49 6.88 16.47
N ARG A 37 3.74 5.79 16.29
CA ARG A 37 3.51 5.19 14.97
C ARG A 37 2.67 6.12 14.10
N LEU A 38 1.59 6.68 14.67
CA LEU A 38 0.70 7.63 13.97
C LEU A 38 1.43 8.91 13.55
N SER A 39 2.31 9.46 14.40
CA SER A 39 3.09 10.67 14.06
C SER A 39 4.03 10.46 12.86
N ASN A 40 4.35 9.20 12.53
CA ASN A 40 5.21 8.83 11.40
C ASN A 40 4.45 8.02 10.33
N ALA A 41 3.11 8.02 10.36
CA ALA A 41 2.29 7.17 9.49
C ALA A 41 2.51 7.44 8.00
N THR A 42 2.95 8.65 7.64
CA THR A 42 3.27 9.03 6.25
C THR A 42 4.55 8.38 5.73
N ALA A 43 5.46 7.94 6.60
CA ALA A 43 6.74 7.38 6.17
C ALA A 43 6.56 6.08 5.37
N PHE A 44 5.69 5.18 5.84
CA PHE A 44 5.42 3.89 5.17
C PHE A 44 4.89 4.06 3.74
N PRO A 45 3.77 4.75 3.46
CA PRO A 45 3.24 4.88 2.11
C PRO A 45 4.24 5.56 1.18
N MET A 46 5.00 6.55 1.65
CA MET A 46 6.00 7.23 0.82
C MET A 46 7.20 6.33 0.50
N VAL A 47 7.67 5.51 1.45
CA VAL A 47 8.72 4.52 1.19
C VAL A 47 8.24 3.43 0.24
N LEU A 48 6.98 2.98 0.38
CA LEU A 48 6.40 2.01 -0.53
C LEU A 48 6.28 2.57 -1.95
N LYS A 49 5.79 3.80 -2.11
CA LYS A 49 5.76 4.51 -3.40
C LYS A 49 7.16 4.55 -4.04
N ALA A 50 8.17 4.98 -3.29
CA ALA A 50 9.54 5.05 -3.79
C ALA A 50 10.09 3.66 -4.17
N ALA A 51 9.75 2.61 -3.41
CA ALA A 51 10.16 1.24 -3.74
C ALA A 51 9.51 0.71 -5.03
N LEU A 52 8.25 1.08 -5.28
CA LEU A 52 7.56 0.79 -6.54
C LEU A 52 8.21 1.56 -7.70
N GLU A 53 8.42 2.87 -7.56
CA GLU A 53 9.05 3.73 -8.59
C GLU A 53 10.47 3.28 -8.94
N LEU A 54 11.24 2.80 -7.95
CA LEU A 54 12.59 2.28 -8.16
C LEU A 54 12.59 0.86 -8.77
N GLY A 55 11.45 0.18 -8.84
CA GLY A 55 11.36 -1.22 -9.27
C GLY A 55 11.97 -2.21 -8.27
N ILE A 56 12.06 -1.85 -6.98
CA ILE A 56 12.60 -2.71 -5.92
C ILE A 56 11.68 -3.91 -5.71
N ILE A 57 10.37 -3.69 -5.68
CA ILE A 57 9.38 -4.76 -5.47
C ILE A 57 9.47 -5.79 -6.61
N ASP A 58 9.48 -5.33 -7.85
CA ASP A 58 9.68 -6.19 -9.02
C ASP A 58 11.00 -6.96 -8.92
N THR A 59 12.10 -6.26 -8.65
CA THR A 59 13.45 -6.84 -8.55
C THR A 59 13.50 -8.01 -7.56
N ILE A 60 12.92 -7.86 -6.37
CA ILE A 60 12.96 -8.90 -5.34
C ILE A 60 11.97 -10.02 -5.68
N ALA A 61 10.77 -9.69 -6.15
CA ALA A 61 9.73 -10.67 -6.44
C ALA A 61 10.08 -11.57 -7.64
N THR A 62 10.77 -11.03 -8.66
CA THR A 62 11.19 -11.80 -9.85
C THR A 62 12.54 -12.48 -9.66
N ALA A 63 13.22 -12.29 -8.53
CA ALA A 63 14.54 -12.87 -8.28
C ALA A 63 14.53 -14.40 -8.14
N GLY A 64 13.35 -14.99 -7.90
CA GLY A 64 13.15 -16.42 -7.71
C GLY A 64 12.64 -16.75 -6.31
N VAL A 65 11.78 -17.77 -6.23
CA VAL A 65 11.17 -18.20 -4.96
C VAL A 65 12.26 -18.65 -3.99
N GLY A 66 12.28 -18.07 -2.79
CA GLY A 66 13.23 -18.42 -1.72
C GLY A 66 14.61 -17.78 -1.85
N LEU A 67 14.84 -16.92 -2.85
CA LEU A 67 16.09 -16.17 -2.95
C LEU A 67 16.10 -14.98 -1.99
N TRP A 68 17.23 -14.79 -1.31
CA TRP A 68 17.49 -13.66 -0.43
C TRP A 68 18.53 -12.75 -1.07
N LEU A 69 18.25 -11.45 -1.09
CA LEU A 69 19.13 -10.45 -1.70
C LEU A 69 19.59 -9.43 -0.67
N SER A 70 20.88 -9.10 -0.71
CA SER A 70 21.43 -7.96 0.01
C SER A 70 20.99 -6.64 -0.65
N PRO A 71 21.00 -5.51 0.10
CA PRO A 71 20.73 -4.19 -0.46
C PRO A 71 21.63 -3.83 -1.66
N SER A 72 22.89 -4.23 -1.63
CA SER A 72 23.83 -4.03 -2.73
C SER A 72 23.43 -4.80 -3.97
N GLU A 73 23.06 -6.08 -3.85
CA GLU A 73 22.57 -6.88 -4.98
C GLU A 73 21.26 -6.33 -5.55
N ILE A 74 20.33 -5.90 -4.70
CA ILE A 74 19.08 -5.25 -5.16
C ILE A 74 19.42 -4.00 -5.96
N THR A 75 20.29 -3.15 -5.41
CA THR A 75 20.75 -1.91 -6.06
C THR A 75 21.41 -2.19 -7.41
N LEU A 76 22.24 -3.23 -7.49
CA LEU A 76 22.88 -3.70 -8.72
C LEU A 76 21.90 -4.28 -9.73
N ARG A 77 20.70 -4.72 -9.34
CA ARG A 77 19.68 -5.27 -10.23
C ARG A 77 18.65 -4.24 -10.70
N LEU A 78 18.58 -3.06 -10.09
CA LEU A 78 17.67 -1.99 -10.53
C LEU A 78 17.91 -1.62 -11.99
N SER A 79 16.84 -1.35 -12.73
CA SER A 79 16.90 -0.94 -14.15
C SER A 79 17.67 0.37 -14.31
N THR A 80 17.41 1.34 -13.44
CA THR A 80 18.12 2.63 -13.40
C THR A 80 19.21 2.58 -12.33
N LYS A 81 20.48 2.62 -12.74
CA LYS A 81 21.61 2.57 -11.80
C LYS A 81 21.72 3.87 -11.00
N PRO A 82 21.69 3.82 -9.66
CA PRO A 82 21.84 5.02 -8.86
C PRO A 82 23.27 5.56 -8.94
N ARG A 83 23.39 6.87 -9.06
CA ARG A 83 24.69 7.59 -9.01
C ARG A 83 25.15 7.88 -7.58
N ASN A 84 24.26 7.70 -6.60
CA ASN A 84 24.53 7.95 -5.19
C ASN A 84 25.32 6.76 -4.60
N PRO A 85 26.57 6.93 -4.14
CA PRO A 85 27.34 5.84 -3.54
C PRO A 85 26.70 5.30 -2.25
N GLN A 86 25.85 6.08 -1.58
CA GLN A 86 25.10 5.66 -0.39
C GLN A 86 23.78 4.94 -0.72
N ALA A 87 23.48 4.69 -2.00
CA ALA A 87 22.23 4.06 -2.40
C ALA A 87 21.98 2.70 -1.70
N PRO A 88 22.95 1.77 -1.59
CA PRO A 88 22.71 0.50 -0.90
C PRO A 88 22.29 0.68 0.56
N VAL A 89 22.87 1.66 1.27
CA VAL A 89 22.54 1.96 2.68
C VAL A 89 21.12 2.55 2.81
N LEU A 90 20.74 3.44 1.89
CA LEU A 90 19.39 4.02 1.89
C LEU A 90 18.33 2.98 1.51
N VAL A 91 18.63 2.13 0.51
CA VAL A 91 17.80 0.99 0.13
C VAL A 91 17.64 0.04 1.31
N ASP A 92 18.71 -0.30 2.04
CA ASP A 92 18.61 -1.13 3.25
C ASP A 92 17.61 -0.55 4.26
N ARG A 93 17.67 0.76 4.54
CA ARG A 93 16.72 1.42 5.46
C ARG A 93 15.28 1.36 4.96
N MET A 94 15.05 1.52 3.66
CA MET A 94 13.72 1.36 3.05
C MET A 94 13.22 -0.08 3.21
N LEU A 95 14.08 -1.07 2.90
CA LEU A 95 13.74 -2.49 2.99
C LEU A 95 13.43 -2.92 4.42
N ARG A 96 14.16 -2.41 5.43
CA ARG A 96 13.85 -2.65 6.85
C ARG A 96 12.45 -2.15 7.22
N LEU A 97 12.06 -0.96 6.74
CA LEU A 97 10.72 -0.43 6.98
C LEU A 97 9.66 -1.28 6.29
N LEU A 98 9.87 -1.66 5.03
CA LEU A 98 8.94 -2.55 4.32
C LEU A 98 8.81 -3.92 5.02
N ALA A 99 9.91 -4.46 5.54
CA ALA A 99 9.89 -5.71 6.30
C ALA A 99 9.12 -5.60 7.62
N SER A 100 9.17 -4.46 8.32
CA SER A 100 8.40 -4.27 9.56
C SER A 100 6.89 -4.21 9.32
N TYR A 101 6.45 -3.93 8.09
CA TYR A 101 5.07 -4.00 7.64
C TYR A 101 4.73 -5.33 6.92
N SER A 102 5.60 -6.34 7.01
CA SER A 102 5.43 -7.65 6.37
C SER A 102 5.28 -7.60 4.85
N VAL A 103 5.80 -6.53 4.21
CA VAL A 103 5.91 -6.47 2.75
C VAL A 103 7.05 -7.34 2.26
N LEU A 104 8.10 -7.48 3.06
CA LEU A 104 9.29 -8.28 2.78
C LEU A 104 9.68 -9.11 3.99
N LYS A 105 10.41 -10.20 3.76
CA LYS A 105 11.17 -10.88 4.82
C LYS A 105 12.51 -10.21 4.99
N CYS A 106 13.00 -10.18 6.23
CA CYS A 106 14.34 -9.72 6.56
C CYS A 106 15.00 -10.73 7.50
N ARG A 107 16.27 -11.04 7.24
CA ARG A 107 17.12 -11.77 8.19
C ARG A 107 18.55 -11.26 8.09
N THR A 108 19.35 -11.62 9.08
CA THR A 108 20.79 -11.37 9.08
C THR A 108 21.51 -12.55 8.44
N ASP A 109 22.44 -12.29 7.52
CA ASP A 109 23.21 -13.31 6.81
C ASP A 109 24.62 -12.79 6.49
N THR A 110 25.50 -13.68 6.05
CA THR A 110 26.87 -13.33 5.66
C THR A 110 26.85 -12.73 4.26
N VAL A 111 27.19 -11.45 4.13
CA VAL A 111 27.22 -10.73 2.85
C VAL A 111 28.67 -10.53 2.43
N VAL A 112 28.97 -10.83 1.16
CA VAL A 112 30.29 -10.58 0.57
C VAL A 112 30.33 -9.15 0.06
N VAL A 113 31.28 -8.36 0.54
CA VAL A 113 31.56 -7.03 0.00
C VAL A 113 32.72 -7.17 -0.98
N GLU A 114 32.50 -6.78 -2.23
CA GLU A 114 33.53 -6.73 -3.27
C GLU A 114 34.43 -5.50 -3.08
N ASP A 115 35.28 -5.51 -2.06
CA ASP A 115 36.38 -4.55 -1.95
C ASP A 115 37.65 -5.27 -1.49
N ASN A 116 38.46 -5.66 -2.48
CA ASN A 116 39.87 -6.12 -2.48
C ASN A 116 40.38 -7.16 -1.46
N ASP A 117 39.58 -7.62 -0.52
CA ASP A 117 39.78 -8.84 0.28
C ASP A 117 38.39 -9.31 0.68
N GLN A 118 38.09 -10.60 0.52
CA GLN A 118 36.78 -11.24 0.77
C GLN A 118 36.37 -11.13 2.25
N THR A 119 36.08 -9.91 2.70
CA THR A 119 35.72 -9.59 4.07
C THR A 119 34.25 -9.92 4.20
N LYS A 120 33.97 -11.09 4.77
CA LYS A 120 32.62 -11.52 5.09
C LYS A 120 32.09 -10.64 6.21
N GLN A 121 31.17 -9.74 5.87
CA GLN A 121 30.47 -8.91 6.85
C GLN A 121 29.07 -9.47 7.09
N MET A 122 28.63 -9.44 8.34
CA MET A 122 27.24 -9.75 8.66
C MET A 122 26.35 -8.59 8.18
N GLY A 123 25.38 -8.88 7.31
CA GLY A 123 24.48 -7.88 6.72
C GLY A 123 23.03 -8.37 6.71
N SER A 124 22.09 -7.46 6.42
CA SER A 124 20.69 -7.83 6.24
C SER A 124 20.43 -8.28 4.80
N VAL A 125 19.65 -9.33 4.64
CA VAL A 125 19.19 -9.84 3.35
C VAL A 125 17.67 -9.94 3.36
N TYR A 126 17.07 -9.75 2.19
CA TYR A 126 15.63 -9.59 2.02
C TYR A 126 15.07 -10.54 0.98
N ALA A 127 13.85 -11.00 1.21
CA ALA A 127 13.11 -11.84 0.26
C ALA A 127 11.67 -11.34 0.14
N ALA A 128 11.03 -11.64 -0.99
CA ALA A 128 9.64 -11.28 -1.22
C ALA A 128 8.69 -12.02 -0.27
N GLU A 129 7.66 -11.33 0.23
CA GLU A 129 6.47 -11.94 0.81
C GLU A 129 5.37 -12.09 -0.25
N PRO A 130 4.34 -12.93 -0.02
CA PRO A 130 3.23 -13.12 -0.98
C PRO A 130 2.57 -11.83 -1.45
N VAL A 131 2.55 -10.78 -0.63
CA VAL A 131 1.98 -9.47 -0.99
C VAL A 131 2.69 -8.84 -2.20
N CYS A 132 3.99 -9.09 -2.39
CA CYS A 132 4.73 -8.56 -3.53
C CYS A 132 4.16 -9.02 -4.88
N LYS A 133 3.54 -10.21 -4.94
CA LYS A 133 2.89 -10.71 -6.17
C LYS A 133 1.81 -9.75 -6.68
N PHE A 134 1.08 -9.12 -5.75
CA PHE A 134 -0.01 -8.19 -6.06
C PHE A 134 0.46 -6.75 -6.27
N LEU A 135 1.77 -6.51 -6.16
CA LEU A 135 2.41 -5.21 -6.28
C LEU A 135 3.40 -5.16 -7.46
N LEU A 136 3.38 -6.17 -8.33
CA LEU A 136 4.22 -6.21 -9.52
C LEU A 136 3.77 -5.18 -10.54
N SER A 137 4.70 -4.45 -11.16
CA SER A 137 4.38 -3.47 -12.20
C SER A 137 3.95 -4.10 -13.52
N ASN A 138 4.30 -5.38 -13.73
CA ASN A 138 3.94 -6.15 -14.92
C ASN A 138 3.39 -7.52 -14.50
N ALA A 139 2.12 -7.55 -14.10
CA ALA A 139 1.44 -8.76 -13.66
C ALA A 139 0.97 -9.67 -14.80
N GLY A 140 1.44 -9.47 -16.04
CA GLY A 140 1.10 -10.35 -17.16
C GLY A 140 -0.40 -10.42 -17.50
N GLY A 141 -1.15 -9.35 -17.19
CA GLY A 141 -2.58 -9.24 -17.46
C GLY A 141 -3.51 -9.43 -16.25
N SER A 142 -3.04 -9.98 -15.12
CA SER A 142 -3.89 -10.23 -13.94
C SER A 142 -4.14 -8.99 -13.05
N GLY A 143 -3.73 -7.79 -13.51
CA GLY A 143 -3.78 -6.56 -12.73
C GLY A 143 -2.79 -6.49 -11.55
N SER A 144 -2.66 -5.30 -10.97
CA SER A 144 -1.78 -4.98 -9.85
C SER A 144 -2.38 -3.89 -8.97
N PHE A 145 -2.16 -3.95 -7.65
CA PHE A 145 -2.50 -2.85 -6.75
C PHE A 145 -1.42 -1.76 -6.73
N ALA A 146 -0.28 -1.95 -7.40
CA ALA A 146 0.76 -0.94 -7.50
C ALA A 146 0.24 0.35 -8.15
N SER A 147 -0.50 0.25 -9.25
CA SER A 147 -1.10 1.39 -9.96
C SER A 147 -2.08 2.16 -9.06
N LEU A 148 -2.90 1.45 -8.28
CA LEU A 148 -3.82 2.07 -7.32
C LEU A 148 -3.07 2.79 -6.19
N ILE A 149 -1.97 2.23 -5.68
CA ILE A 149 -1.11 2.90 -4.70
C ILE A 149 -0.50 4.17 -5.30
N MET A 150 0.02 4.09 -6.54
CA MET A 150 0.58 5.22 -7.26
C MET A 150 -0.44 6.35 -7.47
N LEU A 151 -1.68 6.01 -7.84
CA LEU A 151 -2.78 6.97 -7.96
C LEU A 151 -3.08 7.65 -6.62
N ASN A 152 -3.30 6.86 -5.56
CA ASN A 152 -3.65 7.39 -4.24
C ASN A 152 -2.57 8.30 -3.64
N LEU A 153 -1.30 8.02 -3.95
CA LEU A 153 -0.15 8.80 -3.49
C LEU A 153 0.37 9.79 -4.53
N SER A 154 -0.41 10.05 -5.59
CA SER A 154 -0.11 11.11 -6.55
C SER A 154 -0.27 12.49 -5.91
N ASP A 155 0.43 13.49 -6.44
CA ASP A 155 0.32 14.87 -5.95
C ASP A 155 -1.11 15.40 -6.05
N VAL A 156 -1.85 14.98 -7.07
CA VAL A 156 -3.26 15.32 -7.29
C VAL A 156 -4.10 14.81 -6.12
N ASN A 157 -4.01 13.52 -5.79
CA ASN A 157 -4.78 12.92 -4.71
C ASN A 157 -4.33 13.42 -3.33
N ILE A 158 -3.03 13.58 -3.08
CA ILE A 158 -2.53 14.14 -1.82
C ILE A 158 -3.04 15.57 -1.63
N LYS A 159 -3.10 16.39 -2.69
CA LYS A 159 -3.67 17.74 -2.62
C LYS A 159 -5.16 17.71 -2.29
N THR A 160 -5.92 16.77 -2.84
CA THR A 160 -7.33 16.55 -2.48
C THR A 160 -7.50 16.18 -1.01
N TRP A 161 -6.69 15.27 -0.47
CA TRP A 161 -6.75 14.88 0.94
C TRP A 161 -6.51 16.05 1.91
N ARG A 162 -5.74 17.07 1.51
CA ARG A 162 -5.55 18.28 2.33
C ARG A 162 -6.82 19.11 2.51
N GLN A 163 -7.85 18.90 1.68
CA GLN A 163 -9.13 19.62 1.77
C GLN A 163 -10.14 18.95 2.70
N LEU A 164 -9.84 17.78 3.28
CA LEU A 164 -10.79 17.02 4.10
C LEU A 164 -11.37 17.84 5.27
N LYS A 165 -10.56 18.73 5.87
CA LYS A 165 -11.03 19.65 6.90
C LYS A 165 -12.16 20.56 6.39
N ASP A 166 -11.98 21.14 5.21
CA ASP A 166 -12.92 22.12 4.66
C ASP A 166 -14.18 21.43 4.13
N VAL A 167 -14.08 20.17 3.68
CA VAL A 167 -15.25 19.31 3.41
C VAL A 167 -16.13 19.18 4.66
N ILE A 168 -15.52 18.98 5.83
CA ILE A 168 -16.26 18.80 7.10
C ILE A 168 -16.88 20.12 7.55
N LEU A 169 -16.15 21.23 7.41
CA LEU A 169 -16.59 22.54 7.91
C LEU A 169 -17.63 23.19 6.97
N ASP A 170 -17.40 23.10 5.67
CA ASP A 170 -18.09 23.89 4.67
C ASP A 170 -18.94 23.04 3.71
N GLY A 171 -18.84 21.70 3.78
CA GLY A 171 -19.57 20.78 2.90
C GLY A 171 -19.10 20.83 1.44
N SER A 172 -17.92 21.38 1.17
CA SER A 172 -17.38 21.50 -0.19
C SER A 172 -16.95 20.15 -0.76
N ASP A 173 -16.88 20.07 -2.09
CA ASP A 173 -16.24 18.93 -2.77
C ASP A 173 -14.71 19.06 -2.68
N ALA A 174 -14.05 18.08 -2.04
CA ALA A 174 -12.61 18.11 -1.78
C ALA A 174 -11.77 18.31 -3.06
N PHE A 175 -12.18 17.65 -4.15
CA PHE A 175 -11.43 17.69 -5.40
C PHE A 175 -11.57 19.06 -6.07
N SER A 176 -12.79 19.57 -6.15
CA SER A 176 -13.08 20.91 -6.67
C SER A 176 -12.39 21.99 -5.86
N SER A 177 -12.39 21.91 -4.52
CA SER A 177 -11.65 22.84 -3.66
C SER A 177 -10.14 22.79 -3.90
N ALA A 178 -9.58 21.59 -4.12
CA ALA A 178 -8.16 21.41 -4.38
C ALA A 178 -7.70 21.89 -5.76
N HIS A 179 -8.52 21.68 -6.80
CA HIS A 179 -8.10 21.78 -8.20
C HIS A 179 -8.89 22.78 -9.03
N GLY A 180 -9.92 23.40 -8.47
CA GLY A 180 -10.74 24.44 -9.12
C GLY A 180 -11.74 23.90 -10.15
N MET A 181 -11.86 22.58 -10.30
CA MET A 181 -12.77 21.91 -11.24
C MET A 181 -13.12 20.52 -10.72
N LYS A 182 -14.19 19.92 -11.26
CA LYS A 182 -14.62 18.57 -10.84
C LYS A 182 -13.64 17.50 -11.35
N LEU A 183 -13.62 16.34 -10.68
CA LEU A 183 -12.76 15.21 -11.05
C LEU A 183 -12.85 14.85 -12.54
N PHE A 184 -14.05 14.71 -13.09
CA PHE A 184 -14.22 14.31 -14.49
C PHE A 184 -13.78 15.40 -15.49
N GLU A 185 -13.91 16.67 -15.14
CA GLU A 185 -13.39 17.78 -15.94
C GLU A 185 -11.86 17.76 -15.92
N TYR A 186 -11.25 17.51 -14.76
CA TYR A 186 -9.81 17.37 -14.60
C TYR A 186 -9.26 16.17 -15.37
N LEU A 187 -9.93 15.02 -15.32
CA LEU A 187 -9.56 13.83 -16.10
C LEU A 187 -9.62 14.11 -17.61
N GLN A 188 -10.56 14.92 -18.09
CA GLN A 188 -10.59 15.31 -19.50
C GLN A 188 -9.45 16.27 -19.88
N ALA A 189 -9.05 17.14 -18.95
CA ALA A 189 -8.04 18.17 -19.17
C ALA A 189 -6.58 17.68 -18.99
N ASP A 190 -6.33 16.69 -18.12
CA ASP A 190 -5.00 16.20 -17.76
C ASP A 190 -4.81 14.74 -18.23
N GLU A 191 -4.20 14.58 -19.41
CA GLU A 191 -3.96 13.26 -20.00
C GLU A 191 -3.08 12.34 -19.13
N PRO A 192 -1.95 12.79 -18.55
CA PRO A 192 -1.13 11.95 -17.68
C PRO A 192 -1.89 11.40 -16.47
N TYR A 193 -2.67 12.25 -15.78
CA TYR A 193 -3.47 11.82 -14.64
C TYR A 193 -4.62 10.90 -15.07
N ARG A 194 -5.29 11.20 -16.20
CA ARG A 194 -6.31 10.32 -16.77
C ARG A 194 -5.78 8.91 -17.04
N LYS A 195 -4.58 8.81 -17.63
CA LYS A 195 -3.95 7.51 -17.90
C LYS A 195 -3.66 6.75 -16.62
N MET A 196 -3.10 7.43 -15.61
CA MET A 196 -2.85 6.82 -14.30
C MET A 196 -4.15 6.35 -13.62
N PHE A 197 -5.21 7.17 -13.68
CA PHE A 197 -6.52 6.86 -13.13
C PHE A 197 -7.14 5.64 -13.83
N SER A 198 -7.20 5.66 -15.17
CA SER A 198 -7.73 4.57 -16.00
C SER A 198 -7.00 3.26 -15.73
N GLN A 199 -5.66 3.29 -15.71
CA GLN A 199 -4.84 2.13 -15.39
C GLN A 199 -5.13 1.58 -13.98
N ALA A 200 -5.17 2.43 -12.96
CA ALA A 200 -5.44 2.01 -11.59
C ALA A 200 -6.83 1.39 -11.41
N MET A 201 -7.86 1.97 -12.05
CA MET A 201 -9.22 1.42 -12.01
C MET A 201 -9.31 0.08 -12.75
N SER A 202 -8.67 -0.01 -13.93
CA SER A 202 -8.66 -1.22 -14.75
C SER A 202 -7.97 -2.39 -14.06
N GLU A 203 -6.75 -2.17 -13.54
CA GLU A 203 -5.98 -3.20 -12.89
C GLU A 203 -6.62 -3.69 -11.59
N SER A 204 -7.12 -2.78 -10.74
CA SER A 204 -7.80 -3.16 -9.49
C SER A 204 -9.13 -3.88 -9.74
N SER A 205 -9.91 -3.44 -10.73
CA SER A 205 -11.17 -4.09 -11.11
C SER A 205 -10.93 -5.48 -11.69
N THR A 206 -9.88 -5.65 -12.51
CA THR A 206 -9.48 -6.95 -13.07
C THR A 206 -9.20 -7.94 -11.94
N MET A 207 -8.39 -7.56 -10.96
CA MET A 207 -8.07 -8.42 -9.81
C MET A 207 -9.31 -8.83 -9.00
N VAL A 208 -10.22 -7.88 -8.75
CA VAL A 208 -11.46 -8.16 -8.00
C VAL A 208 -12.38 -9.07 -8.82
N MET A 209 -12.51 -8.81 -10.13
CA MET A 209 -13.38 -9.59 -11.02
C MET A 209 -12.86 -11.01 -11.22
N GLU A 210 -11.54 -11.21 -11.36
CA GLU A 210 -10.94 -12.54 -11.39
C GLU A 210 -11.33 -13.34 -10.15
N LYS A 211 -11.19 -12.74 -8.96
CA LYS A 211 -11.55 -13.44 -7.72
C LYS A 211 -13.05 -13.67 -7.59
N PHE A 212 -13.86 -12.73 -8.06
CA PHE A 212 -15.31 -12.84 -8.05
C PHE A 212 -15.78 -14.00 -8.92
N LEU A 213 -15.27 -14.12 -10.15
CA LEU A 213 -15.63 -15.18 -11.10
C LEU A 213 -15.20 -16.58 -10.64
N GLU A 214 -14.14 -16.71 -9.83
CA GLU A 214 -13.77 -17.98 -9.20
C GLU A 214 -14.81 -18.49 -8.20
N LEU A 215 -15.54 -17.58 -7.54
CA LEU A 215 -16.43 -17.89 -6.43
C LEU A 215 -17.91 -17.82 -6.81
N TYR A 216 -18.25 -16.97 -7.79
CA TYR A 216 -19.61 -16.66 -8.16
C TYR A 216 -20.05 -17.44 -9.41
N GLU A 217 -20.97 -18.38 -9.21
CA GLU A 217 -21.50 -19.21 -10.29
C GLU A 217 -22.78 -18.65 -10.94
N GLY A 218 -23.31 -17.52 -10.46
CA GLY A 218 -24.61 -17.01 -10.91
C GLY A 218 -24.65 -16.48 -12.34
N PHE A 219 -23.50 -16.37 -13.01
CA PHE A 219 -23.41 -16.03 -14.44
C PHE A 219 -23.50 -17.22 -15.38
N LYS A 220 -23.47 -18.47 -14.90
CA LYS A 220 -23.41 -19.68 -15.75
C LYS A 220 -24.57 -19.79 -16.77
N ASP A 221 -25.77 -19.36 -16.37
CA ASP A 221 -26.97 -19.45 -17.21
C ASP A 221 -27.41 -18.09 -17.79
N VAL A 222 -26.60 -17.04 -17.62
CA VAL A 222 -26.92 -15.69 -18.10
C VAL A 222 -26.62 -15.59 -19.60
N LYS A 223 -27.67 -15.33 -20.39
CA LYS A 223 -27.57 -15.17 -21.86
C LYS A 223 -27.14 -13.77 -22.29
N THR A 224 -27.40 -12.77 -21.46
CA THR A 224 -27.07 -11.38 -21.76
C THR A 224 -26.72 -10.68 -20.46
N LEU A 225 -25.50 -10.16 -20.41
CA LEU A 225 -24.99 -9.33 -19.33
C LEU A 225 -24.70 -7.96 -19.91
N VAL A 226 -25.19 -6.91 -19.27
CA VAL A 226 -24.90 -5.52 -19.63
C VAL A 226 -24.08 -4.92 -18.52
N ALA A 227 -22.81 -4.62 -18.81
CA ALA A 227 -21.95 -3.88 -17.91
C ALA A 227 -22.18 -2.37 -18.12
N VAL A 228 -22.56 -1.66 -17.06
CA VAL A 228 -22.86 -0.22 -17.12
C VAL A 228 -21.71 0.56 -16.47
N GLY A 229 -21.17 1.56 -17.17
CA GLY A 229 -20.16 2.48 -16.64
C GLY A 229 -18.69 2.13 -16.95
N GLU A 230 -18.42 1.23 -17.91
CA GLU A 230 -17.06 0.81 -18.27
C GLU A 230 -16.23 1.88 -18.99
N ASP A 231 -16.85 2.94 -19.53
CA ASP A 231 -16.20 3.96 -20.38
C ASP A 231 -15.02 4.69 -19.73
N LEU A 232 -14.90 4.64 -18.40
CA LEU A 232 -13.79 5.24 -17.64
C LEU A 232 -12.57 4.33 -17.47
N VAL A 233 -12.68 3.06 -17.88
CA VAL A 233 -11.71 1.99 -17.58
C VAL A 233 -10.99 1.48 -18.85
N THR A 234 -11.55 1.69 -20.04
CA THR A 234 -11.12 1.05 -21.30
C THR A 234 -10.49 1.98 -22.35
N HIS A 235 -10.01 3.17 -21.96
CA HIS A 235 -9.32 4.10 -22.87
C HIS A 235 -7.97 4.57 -22.35
#